data_AF-A0A821BG18-F1
#
_entry.id   AF-A0A821BG18-F1
#
_cell.length_a   1.000
_cell.length_b   1.000
_cell.length_c   1.000
_cell.angle_alpha   90.00
_cell.angle_beta   90.00
_cell.angle_gamma   90.00
#
_symmetry.space_group_name_H-M   'P 1'
#
loop_
_entity.id
_entity.type
_entity.pdbx_description
1 polymer ?
#
loop_
_entity_poly.entity_id
_entity_poly.type
_entity_poly.pdbx_seq_one_letter_code
_entity_poly.pdbx_strand_id
1 'polypeptide(L)' 'EQYELSFKVWMCGGQVEWVTCSHVGHLYRGPRRRSMHPRGGNLRQSHINHLRVAEVRSVDYIFI' A
#
# COMPACT_ATOMS: atom_id res chain seq x y z
N GLU A 1 -2.84 0.17 3.17
CA GLU A 1 -3.21 1.60 3.08
C GLU A 1 -2.75 2.25 1.79
N GLN A 2 -1.48 2.12 1.38
CA GLN A 2 -0.96 2.77 0.16
C GLN A 2 -1.82 2.50 -1.10
N TYR A 3 -2.12 1.23 -1.37
CA TYR A 3 -2.97 0.83 -2.49
C TYR A 3 -4.38 1.40 -2.40
N GLU A 4 -4.92 1.56 -1.19
CA GLU A 4 -6.28 2.05 -1.00
C GLU A 4 -6.42 3.49 -1.54
N LEU A 5 -5.47 4.35 -1.18
CA LEU A 5 -5.48 5.74 -1.58
C LEU A 5 -5.21 5.89 -3.08
N SER A 6 -4.20 5.18 -3.60
CA SER A 6 -3.85 5.23 -5.02
C SER A 6 -5.03 4.85 -5.89
N PHE A 7 -5.67 3.71 -5.64
CA PHE A 7 -6.82 3.29 -6.45
C PHE A 7 -8.02 4.24 -6.32
N LYS A 8 -8.23 4.85 -5.15
CA LYS A 8 -9.28 5.87 -5.00
C LYS A 8 -9.03 7.07 -5.90
N VAL A 9 -7.79 7.58 -5.94
CA VAL A 9 -7.44 8.74 -6.76
C VAL A 9 -7.62 8.41 -8.24
N TRP A 10 -7.11 7.27 -8.71
CA TRP A 10 -7.20 6.87 -10.11
C TRP A 10 -8.64 6.60 -10.58
N MET A 11 -9.43 5.85 -9.80
CA MET A 11 -10.79 5.46 -10.24
C MET A 11 -11.84 6.56 -10.05
N CYS A 12 -11.55 7.58 -9.24
CA CYS A 12 -12.44 8.73 -9.03
C CYS A 12 -12.06 9.95 -9.88
N GLY A 13 -11.23 9.78 -10.92
CA GLY A 13 -10.89 10.85 -11.89
C GLY A 13 -9.76 11.78 -11.48
N GLY A 14 -8.96 11.42 -10.46
CA GLY A 14 -7.72 12.10 -10.10
C GLY A 14 -6.48 11.44 -10.73
N GLN A 15 -5.31 12.01 -10.47
CA GLN A 15 -4.01 11.52 -10.95
C GLN A 15 -2.97 11.45 -9.82
N VAL A 16 -2.01 10.55 -9.95
CA VAL A 16 -0.89 10.37 -9.00
C VAL A 16 0.41 10.58 -9.76
N GLU A 17 1.15 11.63 -9.39
CA GLU A 17 2.36 12.07 -10.10
C GLU A 17 3.63 11.88 -9.30
N TRP A 18 4.70 11.49 -10.00
CA TRP A 18 6.06 11.46 -9.46
C TRP A 18 6.79 12.74 -9.88
N VAL A 19 6.85 13.73 -8.98
CA VAL A 19 7.45 15.03 -9.27
C VAL A 19 8.97 14.97 -9.14
N THR A 20 9.69 14.99 -10.28
CA THR A 20 11.15 14.83 -10.33
C THR A 20 11.92 15.93 -9.62
N CYS A 21 11.40 17.16 -9.56
CA CYS A 21 12.03 18.29 -8.86
C CYS A 21 11.82 18.25 -7.33
N SER A 22 11.02 17.31 -6.81
CA SER A 22 10.71 17.18 -5.38
C SER A 22 11.44 15.96 -4.81
N HIS A 23 12.43 16.20 -3.96
CA HIS A 23 13.26 15.15 -3.40
C HIS A 23 13.07 15.00 -1.90
N VAL A 24 12.87 13.75 -1.45
CA VAL A 24 12.85 13.38 -0.03
C VAL A 24 13.71 12.12 0.15
N GLY A 25 14.70 12.18 1.04
CA GLY A 25 15.55 11.03 1.36
C GLY A 25 14.86 10.06 2.31
N HIS A 26 14.83 8.76 1.94
CA HIS A 26 14.34 7.70 2.81
C HIS A 26 15.51 6.82 3.30
N LEU A 27 15.79 6.81 4.60
CA LEU A 27 16.79 5.90 5.18
C LEU A 27 16.21 4.48 5.24
N TYR A 28 16.66 3.63 4.32
CA TYR A 28 16.27 2.23 4.30
C TYR A 28 16.76 1.51 5.56
N ARG A 29 15.86 0.74 6.17
CA ARG A 29 16.22 -0.17 7.25
C ARG A 29 16.93 -1.38 6.64
N GLY A 30 18.01 -1.83 7.29
CA GLY A 30 18.73 -3.06 6.91
C GLY A 30 17.85 -4.31 7.03
N PRO A 31 18.41 -5.51 6.73
CA PRO A 31 17.68 -6.76 6.77
C PRO A 31 16.93 -6.91 8.10
N ARG A 32 15.64 -7.28 8.03
CA ARG A 32 14.84 -7.60 9.21
C ARG A 32 15.45 -8.83 9.91
N ARG A 33 16.43 -8.62 10.80
CA ARG A 33 16.76 -9.60 11.84
C ARG A 33 15.46 -9.82 12.64
N ARG A 34 15.06 -11.08 12.84
CA ARG A 34 13.74 -11.51 13.36
C ARG A 34 13.09 -10.40 14.19
N SER A 35 12.11 -9.77 13.56
CA SER A 35 11.51 -8.53 14.00
C SER A 35 10.92 -8.69 15.40
N MET A 36 11.68 -8.31 16.43
CA MET A 36 11.16 -8.08 17.78
C MET A 36 10.34 -6.79 17.73
N HIS A 37 9.13 -6.88 17.16
CA HIS A 37 8.11 -5.89 17.42
C HIS A 37 7.73 -6.03 18.90
N PRO A 38 7.77 -4.95 19.72
CA PRO A 38 7.32 -5.00 21.10
C PRO A 38 5.86 -5.46 21.27
N ARG A 39 5.08 -5.49 20.17
CA ARG A 39 3.66 -5.89 20.12
C ARG A 39 3.36 -6.98 19.07
N GLY A 40 4.38 -7.64 18.53
CA GLY A 40 4.21 -8.56 17.39
C GLY A 40 3.82 -7.81 16.11
N GLY A 41 4.54 -8.05 15.01
CA GLY A 41 4.12 -7.53 13.71
C GLY A 41 2.85 -8.24 13.29
N ASN A 42 1.71 -7.56 13.29
CA ASN A 42 0.45 -8.12 12.79
C ASN A 42 0.48 -8.20 11.26
N LEU A 43 1.30 -9.12 10.71
CA LEU A 43 1.31 -9.51 9.29
C LEU A 43 -0.11 -9.89 8.82
N ARG A 44 -0.90 -10.45 9.74
CA ARG A 44 -2.33 -10.74 9.54
C ARG A 44 -3.15 -9.49 9.21
N GLN A 45 -2.88 -8.36 9.86
CA GLN A 45 -3.65 -7.14 9.64
C GLN A 45 -3.33 -6.50 8.29
N SER A 46 -2.06 -6.48 7.88
CA SER A 46 -1.70 -6.02 6.54
C SER A 46 -2.34 -6.87 5.45
N HIS A 47 -2.40 -8.19 5.66
CA HIS A 47 -3.07 -9.10 4.72
C HIS A 47 -4.57 -8.80 4.62
N ILE A 48 -5.27 -8.66 5.75
CA ILE A 48 -6.70 -8.29 5.77
C ILE A 48 -6.93 -6.95 5.07
N ASN A 49 -6.06 -5.96 5.28
CA ASN A 49 -6.17 -4.66 4.63
C ASN A 49 -6.00 -4.75 3.11
N HIS A 50 -5.11 -5.61 2.62
CA HIS A 50 -4.97 -5.85 1.17
C HIS A 50 -6.21 -6.53 0.59
N LEU A 51 -6.79 -7.51 1.29
CA LEU A 51 -8.02 -8.18 0.86
C LEU A 51 -9.20 -7.19 0.75
N ARG A 52 -9.38 -6.30 1.73
CA ARG A 52 -10.42 -5.25 1.68
C ARG A 52 -10.28 -4.33 0.47
N VAL A 53 -9.04 -3.96 0.12
CA VAL A 53 -8.78 -3.11 -1.05
C VAL A 53 -9.10 -3.86 -2.34
N ALA A 54 -8.72 -5.14 -2.44
CA ALA A 54 -9.01 -5.97 -3.60
C ALA A 54 -10.53 -6.19 -3.79
N GLU A 55 -11.27 -6.51 -2.72
CA GLU A 55 -12.70 -6.74 -2.79
C GLU A 55 -13.49 -5.53 -3.30
N VAL A 56 -13.18 -4.33 -2.79
CA VAL A 56 -13.94 -3.11 -3.12
C VAL A 56 -13.53 -2.50 -4.46
N ARG A 57 -12.27 -2.67 -4.89
CA ARG A 57 -11.71 -1.94 -6.03
C ARG A 57 -11.26 -2.78 -7.22
N SER A 58 -11.26 -4.11 -7.11
CA SER A 58 -10.92 -5.03 -8.22
C SER A 58 -12.15 -5.64 -8.90
N VAL A 59 -13.34 -5.09 -8.69
CA VAL A 59 -14.60 -5.63 -9.25
C VAL A 59 -14.54 -5.73 -10.79
N ASP A 60 -13.76 -4.86 -11.46
CA ASP A 60 -13.56 -4.87 -12.91
C ASP A 60 -12.35 -5.71 -13.40
N TYR A 61 -11.41 -6.06 -12.52
CA TYR A 61 -10.18 -6.80 -12.86
C TYR A 61 -10.28 -8.31 -12.63
N ILE A 62 -11.38 -8.79 -12.03
CA ILE A 62 -11.62 -10.21 -11.71
C ILE A 62 -12.43 -10.94 -12.81
N PHE A 63 -12.91 -10.23 -13.84
CA PHE A 63 -13.67 -10.78 -14.96
C PHE A 63 -12.90 -10.82 -16.31
N ILE A 64 -11.57 -10.73 -16.28
CA ILE A 64 -10.69 -11.05 -17.43
C ILE A 64 -9.70 -12.13 -17.02
#